data_AF-I4DKY3-F1
#
_entry.id   AF-I4DKY3-F1
#
_cell.length_a   1.000
_cell.length_b   1.000
_cell.length_c   1.000
_cell.angle_alpha   90.00
_cell.angle_beta   90.00
_cell.angle_gamma   90.00
#
_symmetry.space_group_name_H-M   'P 1'
#
loop_
_entity.id
_entity.type
_entity.pdbx_description
1 polymer ?
#
loop_
_entity_poly.entity_id
_entity_poly.type
_entity_poly.pdbx_seq_one_letter_code
_entity_poly.pdbx_strand_id
1 'polypeptide(L)'
;MYLTHPFISIKWYLSLLQSNYGFLEHVTVLIGISVNEKPVAGVIHQPYYKTLIDGEKKMGRTIWGLQGVGVGGFTPAPPPDSLIITTTRSHSNALAEKGLQAMNASQVLRVGGAGYKVLQLLEGVASVYLFATSGCKKWDTCAPEAVLSAAGGKLTDILGNYYKYGASEQRLNKTGVLAAVNNELHSYALGKIPEELKELQSKK
;
A
#
# COMPACT_ATOMS: atom_id res chain seq x y z
N MET A 1 -8.27 -11.24 33.29
CA MET A 1 -8.03 -10.42 32.08
C MET A 1 -7.08 -11.21 31.20
N TYR A 2 -7.60 -11.95 30.21
CA TYR A 2 -6.78 -12.84 29.40
C TYR A 2 -6.01 -12.01 28.36
N LEU A 3 -4.69 -11.89 28.55
CA LEU A 3 -3.78 -11.43 27.52
C LEU A 3 -3.76 -12.48 26.41
N THR A 4 -4.59 -12.30 25.38
CA THR A 4 -4.49 -13.08 24.16
C THR A 4 -3.09 -12.84 23.57
N HIS A 5 -2.29 -13.90 23.48
CA HIS A 5 -0.92 -13.83 22.96
C HIS A 5 -0.92 -13.20 21.56
N PRO A 6 0.08 -12.37 21.20
CA PRO A 6 0.22 -11.87 19.84
C PRO A 6 0.41 -13.06 18.91
N PHE A 7 -0.62 -13.36 18.11
CA PHE A 7 -0.56 -14.44 17.12
C PHE A 7 0.32 -13.96 15.96
N ILE A 8 1.62 -14.21 16.04
CA ILE A 8 2.56 -13.94 14.95
C ILE A 8 2.58 -15.16 14.03
N SER A 9 1.80 -15.13 12.96
CA SER A 9 1.86 -16.13 11.89
C SER A 9 2.42 -15.46 10.63
N ILE A 10 3.67 -15.79 10.29
CA ILE A 10 4.33 -15.35 9.05
C ILE A 10 4.60 -16.60 8.21
N LYS A 11 3.83 -16.79 7.14
CA LYS A 11 4.11 -17.81 6.12
C LYS A 11 3.98 -17.17 4.74
N TRP A 12 5.11 -16.95 4.10
CA TRP A 12 5.18 -16.56 2.70
C TRP A 12 6.25 -17.38 1.99
N TYR A 13 5.88 -17.92 0.83
CA TYR A 13 6.77 -18.63 -0.06
C TYR A 13 6.59 -18.03 -1.45
N LEU A 14 7.65 -17.44 -1.98
CA LEU A 14 7.69 -16.93 -3.34
C LEU A 14 8.62 -17.86 -4.13
N SER A 15 8.05 -18.77 -4.90
CA SER A 15 8.80 -19.52 -5.91
C SER A 15 8.79 -18.73 -7.21
N LEU A 16 9.97 -18.46 -7.73
CA LEU A 16 10.15 -17.81 -9.01
C LEU A 16 10.73 -18.87 -9.98
N LEU A 17 10.10 -19.09 -11.13
CA LEU A 17 10.60 -19.96 -12.22
C LEU A 17 11.42 -19.15 -13.26
N GLN A 18 12.73 -19.42 -13.35
CA GLN A 18 13.74 -18.99 -14.33
C GLN A 18 13.89 -17.51 -14.81
N SER A 19 15.14 -17.03 -14.68
CA SER A 19 16.00 -16.08 -15.43
C SER A 19 15.50 -14.83 -16.19
N ASN A 20 14.22 -14.50 -16.31
CA ASN A 20 13.76 -13.26 -16.98
C ASN A 20 12.77 -12.45 -16.11
N TYR A 21 13.10 -12.21 -14.84
CA TYR A 21 12.20 -11.47 -13.96
C TYR A 21 12.22 -9.97 -14.26
N GLY A 22 11.23 -9.52 -15.02
CA GLY A 22 10.86 -8.11 -15.06
C GLY A 22 10.38 -7.64 -13.69
N PHE A 23 10.89 -6.49 -13.25
CA PHE A 23 10.46 -5.71 -12.08
C PHE A 23 10.72 -6.32 -10.69
N LEU A 24 11.90 -6.88 -10.47
CA LEU A 24 12.33 -7.35 -9.14
C LEU A 24 12.30 -6.25 -8.08
N GLU A 25 12.48 -5.00 -8.48
CA GLU A 25 12.34 -3.83 -7.60
C GLU A 25 10.94 -3.72 -6.98
N HIS A 26 9.89 -4.30 -7.56
CA HIS A 26 8.55 -4.26 -6.98
C HIS A 26 8.35 -5.25 -5.81
N VAL A 27 9.30 -6.17 -5.60
CA VAL A 27 9.19 -7.22 -4.57
C VAL A 27 9.44 -6.63 -3.20
N THR A 28 8.51 -6.88 -2.27
CA THR A 28 8.59 -6.43 -0.88
C THR A 28 8.22 -7.55 0.09
N VAL A 29 8.92 -7.61 1.22
CA VAL A 29 8.54 -8.41 2.40
C VAL A 29 7.81 -7.49 3.38
N LEU A 30 6.65 -7.92 3.85
CA LEU A 30 5.76 -7.13 4.70
C LEU A 30 5.58 -7.79 6.05
N ILE A 31 5.89 -7.06 7.13
CA ILE A 31 5.61 -7.46 8.51
C ILE A 31 4.79 -6.36 9.15
N GLY A 32 3.50 -6.60 9.38
CA GLY A 32 2.60 -5.65 10.01
C GLY A 32 2.27 -6.10 11.43
N ILE A 33 2.25 -5.16 12.36
CA ILE A 33 1.89 -5.37 13.77
C ILE A 33 0.61 -4.59 14.02
N SER A 34 -0.43 -5.30 14.45
CA SER A 34 -1.70 -4.68 14.83
C SER A 34 -2.01 -4.89 16.31
N VAL A 35 -2.59 -3.87 16.93
CA VAL A 35 -3.06 -3.89 18.32
C VAL A 35 -4.50 -3.37 18.31
N ASN A 36 -5.41 -4.09 18.98
CA ASN A 36 -6.85 -3.78 18.94
C ASN A 36 -7.37 -3.60 17.51
N GLU A 37 -6.96 -4.51 16.62
CA GLU A 37 -7.32 -4.54 15.19
C GLU A 37 -6.80 -3.36 14.36
N LYS A 38 -6.05 -2.42 14.94
CA LYS A 38 -5.46 -1.27 14.25
C LYS A 38 -3.99 -1.52 13.95
N PRO A 39 -3.48 -1.13 12.76
CA PRO A 39 -2.07 -1.30 12.43
C PRO A 39 -1.25 -0.27 13.20
N VAL A 40 -0.35 -0.71 14.09
CA VAL A 40 0.44 0.21 14.94
C VAL A 40 1.89 0.32 14.51
N ALA A 41 2.44 -0.72 13.89
CA ALA A 41 3.81 -0.73 13.39
C ALA A 41 3.93 -1.61 12.15
N GLY A 42 4.92 -1.32 11.31
CA GLY A 42 5.14 -2.05 10.08
C GLY A 42 6.58 -2.00 9.62
N VAL A 43 7.00 -3.07 8.93
CA VAL A 43 8.28 -3.16 8.23
C VAL A 43 7.99 -3.54 6.78
N ILE A 44 8.60 -2.80 5.85
CA ILE A 44 8.64 -3.08 4.42
C ILE A 44 10.10 -3.25 4.03
N HIS A 45 10.51 -4.47 3.72
CA HIS A 45 11.85 -4.73 3.18
C HIS A 45 11.76 -4.94 1.67
N GLN A 46 12.64 -4.29 0.90
CA GLN A 46 12.67 -4.36 -0.56
C GLN A 46 14.01 -5.00 -0.99
N PRO A 47 14.05 -6.33 -1.22
CA PRO A 47 15.32 -7.07 -1.35
C PRO A 47 16.17 -6.64 -2.54
N TYR A 48 15.53 -6.22 -3.64
CA TYR A 48 16.19 -5.88 -4.91
C TYR A 48 16.30 -4.37 -5.14
N TYR A 49 16.14 -3.55 -4.09
CA TYR A 49 16.41 -2.12 -4.18
C TYR A 49 17.89 -1.90 -4.45
N LYS A 50 18.23 -1.21 -5.55
CA LYS A 50 19.62 -0.94 -5.93
C LYS A 50 19.97 0.49 -5.53
N THR A 51 21.01 0.64 -4.72
CA THR A 51 21.55 1.96 -4.38
C THR A 51 23.08 1.96 -4.51
N LEU A 52 23.63 3.14 -4.75
CA LEU A 52 25.06 3.39 -4.74
C LEU A 52 25.37 4.21 -3.48
N ILE A 53 26.15 3.63 -2.57
CA ILE A 53 26.64 4.31 -1.37
C ILE A 53 28.15 4.29 -1.45
N ASP A 54 28.77 5.47 -1.50
CA ASP A 54 30.23 5.63 -1.60
C ASP A 54 30.87 4.87 -2.78
N GLY A 55 30.15 4.76 -3.89
CA GLY A 55 30.60 4.03 -5.08
C GLY A 55 30.38 2.51 -5.03
N GLU A 56 29.94 1.96 -3.89
CA GLU A 56 29.60 0.55 -3.75
C GLU A 56 28.12 0.30 -4.08
N LYS A 57 27.87 -0.72 -4.91
CA LYS A 57 26.52 -1.21 -5.18
C LYS A 57 26.01 -1.97 -3.96
N LYS A 58 25.09 -1.36 -3.22
CA LYS A 58 24.33 -2.03 -2.17
C LYS A 58 22.96 -2.44 -2.70
N MET A 59 22.52 -3.61 -2.28
CA MET A 59 21.24 -4.17 -2.64
C MET A 59 20.41 -4.44 -1.39
N GLY A 60 19.14 -4.06 -1.45
CA GLY A 60 18.22 -4.19 -0.33
C GLY A 60 18.08 -2.91 0.49
N ARG A 61 16.88 -2.69 1.02
CA ARG A 61 16.61 -1.67 2.03
C ARG A 61 15.44 -2.10 2.93
N THR A 62 15.40 -1.56 4.14
CA THR A 62 14.34 -1.84 5.11
C THR A 62 13.74 -0.53 5.59
N ILE A 63 12.46 -0.35 5.30
CA ILE A 63 11.64 0.77 5.76
C ILE A 63 10.83 0.30 6.96
N TRP A 64 10.70 1.14 7.97
CA TRP A 64 9.84 0.87 9.11
C TRP A 64 9.01 2.10 9.48
N GLY A 65 7.92 1.86 10.20
CA GLY A 65 7.08 2.90 10.75
C GLY A 65 6.39 2.42 12.02
N LEU A 66 6.24 3.33 12.98
CA LEU A 66 5.62 3.10 14.27
C LEU A 66 4.78 4.33 14.62
N GLN A 67 3.48 4.14 14.82
CA GLN A 67 2.58 5.23 15.17
C GLN A 67 3.03 5.92 16.47
N GLY A 68 3.04 7.25 16.46
CA GLY A 68 3.53 8.08 17.57
C GLY A 68 5.06 8.22 17.66
N VAL A 69 5.82 7.49 16.84
CA VAL A 69 7.29 7.60 16.78
C VAL A 69 7.76 8.14 15.43
N GLY A 70 7.19 7.66 14.32
CA GLY A 70 7.52 8.11 12.98
C GLY A 70 8.00 6.96 12.08
N VAL A 71 8.82 7.30 11.09
CA VAL A 71 9.32 6.38 10.06
C VAL A 71 10.84 6.44 9.91
N GLY A 72 11.43 5.39 9.33
CA GLY A 72 12.87 5.35 9.05
C GLY A 72 13.26 4.33 7.97
N GLY A 73 14.53 4.37 7.59
CA GLY A 73 15.10 3.50 6.55
C GLY A 73 14.96 4.01 5.11
N PHE A 74 14.47 5.24 4.95
CA PHE A 74 14.38 5.99 3.70
C PHE A 74 14.23 7.49 4.02
N THR A 75 14.28 8.34 3.00
CA THR A 75 14.00 9.77 3.11
C THR A 75 12.62 10.06 2.50
N PRO A 76 11.62 10.48 3.31
CA PRO A 76 10.34 10.89 2.78
C PRO A 76 10.47 12.08 1.82
N ALA A 77 9.63 12.11 0.80
CA ALA A 77 9.54 13.22 -0.14
C ALA A 77 8.10 13.72 -0.25
N PRO A 78 7.88 15.02 -0.56
CA PRO A 78 6.54 15.53 -0.82
C PRO A 78 5.92 14.84 -2.05
N PRO A 79 4.57 14.79 -2.14
CA PRO A 79 3.91 14.27 -3.34
C PRO A 79 4.30 15.11 -4.58
N PRO A 80 4.25 14.53 -5.80
CA PRO A 80 4.55 15.26 -7.02
C PRO A 80 3.59 16.45 -7.23
N ASP A 81 4.07 17.49 -7.92
CA ASP A 81 3.27 18.69 -8.25
C ASP A 81 2.06 18.37 -9.15
N SER A 82 2.20 17.35 -10.00
CA SER A 82 1.12 16.84 -10.83
C SER A 82 0.50 15.58 -10.21
N LEU A 83 -0.79 15.35 -10.48
CA LEU A 83 -1.48 14.18 -9.94
C LEU A 83 -0.99 12.91 -10.65
N ILE A 84 -0.24 12.07 -9.94
CA ILE A 84 0.23 10.77 -10.42
C ILE A 84 -0.46 9.67 -9.61
N ILE A 85 -1.13 8.75 -10.29
CA ILE A 85 -1.77 7.59 -9.63
C ILE A 85 -0.90 6.37 -9.82
N THR A 86 -0.61 5.65 -8.74
CA THR A 86 -0.08 4.29 -8.81
C THR A 86 -1.19 3.25 -8.63
N THR A 87 -1.17 2.20 -9.44
CA THR A 87 -2.19 1.16 -9.45
C THR A 87 -1.60 -0.20 -9.82
N THR A 88 -2.43 -1.24 -9.76
CA THR A 88 -2.03 -2.61 -10.08
C THR A 88 -1.67 -2.77 -11.56
N ARG A 89 -0.60 -3.53 -11.83
CA ARG A 89 -0.23 -3.95 -13.19
C ARG A 89 -1.13 -5.08 -13.74
N SER A 90 -1.52 -6.02 -12.89
CA SER A 90 -2.04 -7.33 -13.34
C SER A 90 -3.52 -7.58 -13.01
N HIS A 91 -4.16 -6.68 -12.26
CA HIS A 91 -5.52 -6.88 -11.74
C HIS A 91 -6.43 -5.67 -12.00
N SER A 92 -6.38 -5.12 -13.22
CA SER A 92 -7.31 -4.07 -13.63
C SER A 92 -8.59 -4.66 -14.25
N ASN A 93 -9.69 -3.94 -14.13
CA ASN A 93 -10.94 -4.20 -14.84
C ASN A 93 -11.52 -2.86 -15.32
N ALA A 94 -12.50 -2.90 -16.23
CA ALA A 94 -13.09 -1.70 -16.83
C ALA A 94 -13.62 -0.69 -15.79
N LEU A 95 -14.08 -1.19 -14.63
CA LEU A 95 -14.57 -0.37 -13.53
C LEU A 95 -13.43 0.36 -12.81
N ALA A 96 -12.29 -0.30 -12.56
CA ALA A 96 -11.10 0.35 -12.03
C ALA A 96 -10.55 1.42 -12.97
N GLU A 97 -10.62 1.19 -14.29
CA GLU A 97 -10.25 2.19 -15.30
C GLU A 97 -11.15 3.44 -15.26
N LYS A 98 -12.46 3.28 -15.06
CA LYS A 98 -13.36 4.43 -14.86
C LYS A 98 -12.95 5.27 -13.65
N GLY A 99 -12.57 4.62 -12.54
CA GLY A 99 -12.09 5.31 -11.35
C GLY A 99 -10.81 6.10 -11.59
N LEU A 100 -9.87 5.54 -12.37
CA LEU A 100 -8.64 6.23 -12.77
C LEU A 100 -8.93 7.42 -13.68
N GLN A 101 -9.82 7.26 -14.66
CA GLN A 101 -10.23 8.33 -15.58
C GLN A 101 -10.92 9.49 -14.85
N ALA A 102 -11.78 9.20 -13.87
CA ALA A 102 -12.51 10.20 -13.10
C ALA A 102 -11.58 11.14 -12.28
N MET A 103 -10.39 10.68 -11.93
CA MET A 103 -9.41 11.49 -11.20
C MET A 103 -8.62 12.46 -12.08
N ASN A 104 -8.65 12.30 -13.42
CA ASN A 104 -7.93 13.11 -14.39
C ASN A 104 -6.42 13.26 -14.06
N ALA A 105 -5.77 12.15 -13.74
CA ALA A 105 -4.36 12.14 -13.40
C ALA A 105 -3.47 12.41 -14.62
N SER A 106 -2.39 13.14 -14.42
CA SER A 106 -1.38 13.41 -15.45
C SER A 106 -0.65 12.14 -15.88
N GLN A 107 -0.53 11.18 -14.96
CA GLN A 107 0.09 9.88 -15.25
C GLN A 107 -0.51 8.77 -14.38
N VAL A 108 -0.56 7.55 -14.93
CA VAL A 108 -0.91 6.33 -14.21
C VAL A 108 0.24 5.33 -14.26
N LEU A 109 0.85 5.06 -13.09
CA LEU A 109 1.91 4.07 -12.90
C LEU A 109 1.29 2.69 -12.61
N ARG A 110 1.53 1.71 -13.48
CA ARG A 110 1.03 0.34 -13.32
C ARG A 110 2.11 -0.60 -12.81
N VAL A 111 2.12 -0.84 -11.50
CA VAL A 111 3.20 -1.60 -10.83
C VAL A 111 2.67 -2.76 -9.96
N GLY A 112 3.55 -3.75 -9.76
CA GLY A 112 3.30 -4.88 -8.86
C GLY A 112 3.56 -4.51 -7.41
N GLY A 113 3.08 -5.33 -6.47
CA GLY A 113 3.39 -5.20 -5.04
C GLY A 113 2.57 -4.12 -4.32
N ALA A 114 1.80 -4.50 -3.29
CA ALA A 114 1.05 -3.53 -2.48
C ALA A 114 1.99 -2.63 -1.66
N GLY A 115 3.00 -3.22 -1.03
CA GLY A 115 4.05 -2.48 -0.32
C GLY A 115 4.80 -1.51 -1.22
N TYR A 116 5.20 -1.93 -2.42
CA TYR A 116 5.91 -1.06 -3.36
C TYR A 116 5.08 0.16 -3.80
N LYS A 117 3.76 0.01 -3.97
CA LYS A 117 2.88 1.15 -4.26
C LYS A 117 2.83 2.17 -3.13
N VAL A 118 2.86 1.72 -1.88
CA VAL A 118 2.95 2.64 -0.73
C VAL A 118 4.33 3.30 -0.64
N LEU A 119 5.41 2.58 -0.96
CA LEU A 119 6.75 3.20 -1.07
C LEU A 119 6.77 4.32 -2.12
N GLN A 120 6.11 4.14 -3.27
CA GLN A 120 5.99 5.22 -4.27
C GLN A 120 5.29 6.48 -3.73
N LEU A 121 4.33 6.33 -2.82
CA LEU A 121 3.71 7.48 -2.17
C LEU A 121 4.70 8.18 -1.25
N LEU A 122 5.31 7.40 -0.36
CA LEU A 122 6.24 7.89 0.66
C LEU A 122 7.48 8.59 0.06
N GLU A 123 7.88 8.17 -1.14
CA GLU A 123 9.05 8.70 -1.86
C GLU A 123 8.67 9.77 -2.90
N GLY A 124 7.43 10.26 -2.90
CA GLY A 124 7.01 11.34 -3.80
C GLY A 124 6.99 10.95 -5.29
N VAL A 125 6.97 9.66 -5.61
CA VAL A 125 6.86 9.14 -6.99
C VAL A 125 5.41 9.15 -7.47
N ALA A 126 4.45 8.93 -6.57
CA ALA A 126 3.03 8.97 -6.85
C ALA A 126 2.28 9.77 -5.78
N SER A 127 1.17 10.40 -6.16
CA SER A 127 0.31 11.17 -5.26
C SER A 127 -0.73 10.28 -4.57
N VAL A 128 -1.28 9.31 -5.31
CA VAL A 128 -2.39 8.45 -4.85
C VAL A 128 -2.15 7.00 -5.27
N TYR A 129 -2.41 6.07 -4.37
CA TYR A 129 -2.54 4.65 -4.67
C TYR A 129 -4.02 4.30 -4.78
N LEU A 130 -4.47 3.91 -5.98
CA LEU A 130 -5.83 3.39 -6.20
C LEU A 130 -5.79 1.93 -6.65
N PHE A 131 -6.54 1.08 -5.96
CA PHE A 131 -6.84 -0.29 -6.35
C PHE A 131 -8.32 -0.58 -6.15
N ALA A 132 -9.14 -0.27 -7.16
CA ALA A 132 -10.60 -0.40 -7.07
C ALA A 132 -11.13 -1.83 -7.32
N THR A 133 -10.33 -2.86 -7.06
CA THR A 133 -10.72 -4.26 -7.23
C THR A 133 -10.50 -5.05 -5.93
N SER A 134 -11.13 -6.22 -5.81
CA SER A 134 -10.83 -7.15 -4.73
C SER A 134 -9.56 -7.94 -5.06
N GLY A 135 -8.78 -8.34 -4.05
CA GLY A 135 -7.64 -9.23 -4.27
C GLY A 135 -6.53 -9.08 -3.24
N CYS A 136 -6.32 -7.85 -2.76
CA CYS A 136 -5.49 -7.60 -1.60
C CYS A 136 -6.07 -8.30 -0.37
N LYS A 137 -5.18 -8.71 0.52
CA LYS A 137 -5.53 -9.27 1.82
C LYS A 137 -4.94 -8.40 2.91
N LYS A 138 -5.33 -8.65 4.16
CA LYS A 138 -4.81 -7.93 5.32
C LYS A 138 -3.29 -7.83 5.37
N TRP A 139 -2.58 -8.89 5.00
CA TRP A 139 -1.12 -8.90 5.01
C TRP A 139 -0.48 -8.04 3.90
N ASP A 140 -1.23 -7.70 2.85
CA ASP A 140 -0.79 -6.78 1.81
C ASP A 140 -0.91 -5.30 2.24
N THR A 141 -1.69 -5.03 3.29
CA THR A 141 -2.10 -3.66 3.69
C THR A 141 -1.69 -3.29 5.11
N CYS A 142 -1.54 -4.25 6.04
CA CYS A 142 -1.22 -3.97 7.45
C CYS A 142 0.11 -3.23 7.62
N ALA A 143 1.21 -3.79 7.10
CA ALA A 143 2.52 -3.14 7.21
C ALA A 143 2.56 -1.82 6.43
N PRO A 144 2.08 -1.76 5.17
CA PRO A 144 2.06 -0.50 4.42
C PRO A 144 1.19 0.58 5.06
N GLU A 145 0.01 0.26 5.61
CA GLU A 145 -0.83 1.21 6.33
C GLU A 145 -0.15 1.73 7.59
N ALA A 146 0.50 0.86 8.37
CA ALA A 146 1.24 1.29 9.56
C ALA A 146 2.36 2.28 9.21
N VAL A 147 3.17 1.96 8.19
CA VAL A 147 4.26 2.84 7.75
C VAL A 147 3.72 4.15 7.18
N LEU A 148 2.70 4.09 6.32
CA LEU A 148 2.10 5.28 5.73
C LEU A 148 1.47 6.20 6.77
N SER A 149 0.72 5.62 7.71
CA SER A 149 0.07 6.38 8.80
C SER A 149 1.10 7.01 9.74
N ALA A 150 2.20 6.31 10.03
CA ALA A 150 3.30 6.87 10.82
C ALA A 150 4.01 8.03 10.11
N ALA A 151 3.93 8.13 8.79
CA ALA A 151 4.40 9.26 7.99
C ALA A 151 3.33 10.37 7.80
N GLY A 152 2.17 10.26 8.44
CA GLY A 152 1.07 11.24 8.34
C GLY A 152 0.09 10.98 7.18
N GLY A 153 0.26 9.88 6.45
CA GLY A 153 -0.65 9.47 5.39
C GLY A 153 -1.87 8.68 5.85
N LYS A 154 -2.65 8.21 4.89
CA LYS A 154 -3.90 7.49 5.11
C LYS A 154 -4.07 6.38 4.09
N LEU A 155 -4.51 5.21 4.57
CA LEU A 155 -4.91 4.07 3.74
C LEU A 155 -6.30 3.61 4.22
N THR A 156 -7.23 3.50 3.27
CA THR A 156 -8.59 3.02 3.49
C THR A 156 -8.98 2.08 2.37
N ASP A 157 -10.21 1.56 2.42
CA ASP A 157 -10.86 1.10 1.21
C ASP A 157 -11.34 2.26 0.31
N ILE A 158 -11.93 1.95 -0.84
CA ILE A 158 -12.44 2.98 -1.77
C ILE A 158 -13.74 3.64 -1.30
N LEU A 159 -14.31 3.17 -0.19
CA LEU A 159 -15.48 3.75 0.48
C LEU A 159 -15.06 4.71 1.61
N GLY A 160 -13.76 4.75 1.94
CA GLY A 160 -13.21 5.56 3.03
C GLY A 160 -13.18 4.85 4.39
N ASN A 161 -13.50 3.55 4.46
CA ASN A 161 -13.45 2.77 5.69
C ASN A 161 -12.02 2.31 5.99
N TYR A 162 -11.66 2.34 7.26
CA TYR A 162 -10.39 1.76 7.73
C TYR A 162 -10.46 0.23 7.78
N TYR A 163 -9.35 -0.40 7.46
CA TYR A 163 -9.21 -1.84 7.60
C TYR A 163 -9.06 -2.26 9.06
N LYS A 164 -9.56 -3.46 9.36
CA LYS A 164 -9.35 -4.13 10.65
C LYS A 164 -8.47 -5.35 10.49
N TYR A 165 -7.48 -5.46 11.35
CA TYR A 165 -6.43 -6.48 11.28
C TYR A 165 -6.53 -7.54 12.37
N GLY A 166 -7.66 -7.61 13.10
CA GLY A 166 -7.92 -8.62 14.13
C GLY A 166 -7.88 -10.05 13.60
N ALA A 167 -7.65 -11.02 14.48
CA ALA A 167 -7.53 -12.43 14.09
C ALA A 167 -8.82 -13.02 13.48
N SER A 168 -9.99 -12.56 13.94
CA SER A 168 -11.32 -12.96 13.47
C SER A 168 -11.79 -12.26 12.20
N GLU A 169 -11.16 -11.14 11.84
CA GLU A 169 -11.58 -10.33 10.70
C GLU A 169 -11.34 -11.07 9.36
N GLN A 170 -12.08 -10.71 8.31
CA GLN A 170 -11.93 -11.40 7.00
C GLN A 170 -10.56 -11.12 6.37
N ARG A 171 -9.85 -12.17 5.95
CA ARG A 171 -8.50 -12.02 5.36
C ARG A 171 -8.50 -11.19 4.08
N LEU A 172 -9.60 -11.23 3.30
CA LEU A 172 -9.71 -10.57 2.00
C LEU A 172 -10.22 -9.14 2.15
N ASN A 173 -9.51 -8.21 1.51
CA ASN A 173 -9.95 -6.83 1.36
C ASN A 173 -10.85 -6.74 0.11
N LYS A 174 -12.16 -6.73 0.33
CA LYS A 174 -13.15 -6.80 -0.76
C LYS A 174 -13.37 -5.48 -1.48
N THR A 175 -13.25 -4.37 -0.76
CA THR A 175 -13.65 -3.03 -1.20
C THR A 175 -12.49 -2.22 -1.81
N GLY A 176 -11.40 -2.87 -2.21
CA GLY A 176 -10.26 -2.21 -2.85
C GLY A 176 -9.45 -1.32 -1.92
N VAL A 177 -8.37 -0.71 -2.37
CA VAL A 177 -7.46 0.10 -1.54
C VAL A 177 -7.36 1.51 -2.11
N LEU A 178 -7.43 2.51 -1.24
CA LEU A 178 -7.12 3.91 -1.53
C LEU A 178 -6.10 4.41 -0.50
N ALA A 179 -4.98 4.96 -0.96
CA ALA A 179 -3.97 5.52 -0.07
C ALA A 179 -3.34 6.82 -0.61
N ALA A 180 -2.95 7.71 0.29
CA ALA A 180 -2.22 8.94 -0.02
C ALA A 180 -1.34 9.37 1.18
N VAL A 181 -0.35 10.23 0.95
CA VAL A 181 0.57 10.71 1.99
C VAL A 181 0.00 11.78 2.93
N ASN A 182 -1.17 12.34 2.63
CA ASN A 182 -1.87 13.29 3.49
C ASN A 182 -3.39 13.19 3.31
N ASN A 183 -4.13 13.85 4.20
CA ASN A 183 -5.59 13.78 4.24
C ASN A 183 -6.25 14.54 3.07
N GLU A 184 -5.63 15.61 2.59
CA GLU A 184 -6.12 16.43 1.49
C GLU A 184 -6.18 15.62 0.20
N LEU A 185 -5.08 14.95 -0.17
CA LEU A 185 -5.01 14.07 -1.34
C LEU A 185 -5.93 12.86 -1.20
N HIS A 186 -5.98 12.26 0.00
CA HIS A 186 -6.87 11.12 0.26
C HIS A 186 -8.34 11.51 0.06
N SER A 187 -8.76 12.64 0.63
CA SER A 187 -10.13 13.15 0.53
C SER A 187 -10.47 13.57 -0.90
N TYR A 188 -9.55 14.24 -1.60
CA TYR A 188 -9.68 14.57 -3.01
C TYR A 188 -9.93 13.30 -3.84
N ALA A 189 -9.07 12.29 -3.70
CA ALA A 189 -9.19 11.06 -4.45
C ALA A 189 -10.51 10.33 -4.13
N LEU A 190 -10.87 10.21 -2.85
CA LEU A 190 -12.11 9.57 -2.42
C LEU A 190 -13.35 10.26 -3.01
N GLY A 191 -13.34 11.59 -3.10
CA GLY A 191 -14.42 12.38 -3.71
C GLY A 191 -14.51 12.24 -5.24
N LYS A 192 -13.44 11.79 -5.90
CA LYS A 192 -13.41 11.54 -7.35
C LYS A 192 -13.83 10.14 -7.75
N ILE A 193 -13.91 9.20 -6.80
CA ILE A 193 -14.35 7.83 -7.08
C ILE A 193 -15.84 7.85 -7.43
N PRO A 194 -16.25 7.40 -8.63
CA PRO A 194 -17.65 7.37 -9.03
C PRO A 194 -18.53 6.56 -8.06
N GLU A 195 -19.73 7.06 -7.75
CA GLU A 195 -20.67 6.39 -6.85
C GLU A 195 -21.03 4.97 -7.32
N GLU A 196 -21.15 4.75 -8.63
CA GLU A 196 -21.35 3.42 -9.23
C GLU A 196 -20.30 2.39 -8.74
N LEU A 197 -19.04 2.82 -8.57
CA LEU A 197 -17.97 1.96 -8.07
C LEU A 197 -18.13 1.67 -6.57
N LYS A 198 -18.54 2.68 -5.80
CA LYS A 198 -18.78 2.54 -4.36
C LYS A 198 -19.94 1.60 -4.09
N GLU A 199 -21.05 1.77 -4.79
CA GLU A 199 -22.24 0.91 -4.68
C GLU A 199 -21.97 -0.56 -5.06
N LEU A 200 -21.14 -0.78 -6.09
CA LEU A 200 -20.84 -2.14 -6.53
C LEU A 200 -19.94 -2.89 -5.54
N GLN A 201 -19.06 -2.16 -4.84
CA GLN A 201 -18.20 -2.76 -3.83
C GLN A 201 -18.88 -2.90 -2.47
N SER A 202 -19.85 -2.04 -2.14
CA SER A 202 -20.62 -2.15 -0.89
C SER A 202 -21.56 -3.37 -0.86
N LYS A 203 -21.89 -3.95 -2.02
CA LYS A 203 -22.75 -5.13 -2.18
C LYS A 203 -22.02 -6.49 -2.08
N LYS A 204 -20.71 -6.52 -1.78
CA LYS A 204 -19.88 -7.75 -1.76
C LYS A 204 -19.37 -8.14 -0.38
#